data_AF-A0A7X8WJH6-F1
#
_entry.id   AF-A0A7X8WJH6-F1
#
_cell.length_a   1.000
_cell.length_b   1.000
_cell.length_c   1.000
_cell.angle_alpha   90.00
_cell.angle_beta   90.00
_cell.angle_gamma   90.00
#
_symmetry.space_group_name_H-M   'P 1'
#
loop_
_entity.id
_entity.type
_entity.pdbx_description
1 polymer ?
#
loop_
_entity_poly.entity_id
_entity_poly.type
_entity_poly.pdbx_seq_one_letter_code
_entity_poly.pdbx_strand_id
1 'polypeptide(L)' 'MNQLLFTPPRPLEIMIIVIVILVLFGGKKIPEFMSGLGKGISSFKKGLKDIEDDINSDPSSSTKEE' A
#
# COMPACT_ATOMS: atom_id res chain seq x y z
N MET A 1 -36.98 2.89 -3.29
CA MET A 1 -36.60 3.60 -4.53
C MET A 1 -35.15 4.03 -4.41
N ASN A 2 -34.24 3.25 -5.02
CA ASN A 2 -32.79 3.47 -5.26
C ASN A 2 -31.93 2.20 -4.99
N GLN A 3 -32.33 1.07 -5.60
CA GLN A 3 -31.46 -0.11 -5.74
C GLN A 3 -30.42 0.05 -6.89
N LEU A 4 -30.48 1.18 -7.63
CA LEU A 4 -29.57 1.54 -8.72
C LEU A 4 -28.22 2.13 -8.26
N LEU A 5 -28.11 2.58 -7.00
CA LEU A 5 -26.90 3.24 -6.49
C LEU A 5 -25.86 2.26 -5.89
N PHE A 6 -26.23 1.00 -5.71
CA PHE A 6 -25.38 -0.04 -5.11
C PHE A 6 -25.08 -1.18 -6.09
N THR A 7 -25.41 -1.03 -7.37
CA THR A 7 -24.89 -2.00 -8.35
C THR A 7 -23.40 -1.72 -8.48
N PRO A 8 -22.52 -2.66 -8.07
CA PRO A 8 -21.09 -2.44 -8.22
C PRO A 8 -20.82 -2.21 -9.71
N PRO A 9 -20.03 -1.17 -10.05
CA PRO A 9 -19.76 -0.80 -11.42
C PRO A 9 -19.22 -2.03 -12.15
N ARG A 10 -19.76 -2.28 -13.34
CA ARG A 10 -19.39 -3.47 -14.09
C ARG A 10 -17.88 -3.43 -14.38
N PRO A 11 -17.20 -4.58 -14.46
CA PRO A 11 -15.76 -4.62 -14.75
C PRO A 11 -15.36 -3.82 -16.01
N LEU A 12 -16.28 -3.66 -16.97
CA LEU A 12 -16.09 -2.85 -18.17
C LEU A 12 -15.99 -1.34 -17.89
N GLU A 13 -16.74 -0.81 -16.92
CA GLU A 13 -16.68 0.62 -16.54
C GLU A 13 -15.33 0.95 -15.91
N ILE A 14 -14.84 0.06 -15.04
CA ILE A 14 -13.50 0.17 -14.44
C ILE A 14 -12.42 0.13 -15.54
N MET A 15 -12.55 -0.77 -16.52
CA MET A 15 -11.62 -0.83 -17.66
C MET A 15 -11.57 0.49 -18.44
N ILE A 16 -12.72 1.12 -18.69
CA ILE A 16 -12.79 2.41 -19.40
C ILE A 16 -12.10 3.51 -18.59
N ILE A 17 -12.33 3.57 -17.28
CA ILE A 17 -11.68 4.56 -16.40
C ILE A 17 -10.15 4.38 -16.41
N VAL A 18 -9.68 3.13 -16.33
CA VAL A 18 -8.24 2.82 -16.39
C VAL A 18 -7.64 3.25 -17.73
N ILE A 19 -8.34 3.04 -18.84
CA ILE A 19 -7.91 3.50 -20.17
C ILE A 19 -7.83 5.02 -20.24
N VAL A 20 -8.83 5.75 -19.73
CA VAL A 20 -8.81 7.22 -19.70
C VAL A 20 -7.63 7.74 -18.88
N ILE A 21 -7.39 7.17 -17.70
CA ILE A 21 -6.25 7.52 -16.85
C ILE A 21 -4.92 7.22 -17.57
N LEU A 22 -4.82 6.07 -18.24
CA LEU A 22 -3.64 5.71 -19.03
C LEU A 22 -3.38 6.66 -20.20
N VAL A 23 -4.41 7.22 -20.84
CA VAL A 23 -4.27 8.21 -21.91
C VAL A 23 -3.85 9.57 -21.35
N LEU A 24 -4.43 10.01 -20.23
CA LEU A 24 -4.13 11.31 -19.61
C LEU A 24 -2.73 11.35 -18.98
N PHE A 25 -2.35 10.30 -18.26
CA PHE A 25 -1.07 10.23 -17.55
C PHE A 25 0.01 9.48 -18.34
N GLY A 26 -0.37 8.75 -19.39
CA GLY A 26 0.52 7.87 -20.14
C GLY A 26 0.75 6.52 -19.44
N GLY A 27 0.96 5.46 -20.23
CA GLY A 27 1.18 4.09 -19.72
C GLY A 27 2.42 3.90 -18.85
N LYS A 28 3.33 4.87 -18.83
CA LYS A 28 4.58 4.82 -18.06
C LYS A 28 4.48 5.42 -16.66
N LYS A 29 3.55 6.36 -16.42
CA LYS A 29 3.48 7.10 -15.15
C LYS A 29 2.84 6.31 -14.02
N ILE A 30 1.85 5.47 -14.33
CA ILE A 30 1.20 4.60 -13.33
C ILE A 30 2.20 3.59 -12.75
N PRO A 31 2.96 2.81 -13.55
CA PRO A 31 3.98 1.89 -13.02
C PRO A 31 5.13 2.59 -12.30
N GLU A 32 5.56 3.76 -12.78
CA GLU A 32 6.63 4.56 -12.17
C GLU A 32 6.22 5.03 -10.76
N PHE A 33 4.99 5.55 -10.63
CA PHE A 33 4.40 5.95 -9.36
C PHE A 33 4.20 4.77 -8.41
N MET A 34 3.62 3.66 -8.89
CA MET A 34 3.44 2.43 -8.11
C MET A 34 4.77 1.85 -7.62
N SER A 35 5.82 1.90 -8.46
CA SER A 35 7.16 1.45 -8.08
C SER A 35 7.76 2.32 -6.98
N GLY A 36 7.56 3.65 -7.05
CA GLY A 36 7.98 4.59 -5.99
C GLY A 36 7.26 4.34 -4.67
N LEU A 37 5.92 4.24 -4.70
CA LEU A 37 5.11 3.92 -3.52
C LEU A 37 5.45 2.54 -2.94
N GLY A 38 5.62 1.53 -3.79
CA GLY A 38 5.94 0.16 -3.37
C GLY A 38 7.29 0.08 -2.66
N LYS A 39 8.30 0.80 -3.15
CA LYS A 39 9.60 0.92 -2.47
C LYS A 39 9.46 1.62 -1.11
N GLY A 40 8.69 2.72 -1.04
CA GLY A 40 8.43 3.44 0.21
C GLY A 40 7.75 2.56 1.27
N ILE A 41 6.67 1.88 0.89
CA ILE A 41 5.94 0.94 1.77
C ILE A 41 6.84 -0.23 2.18
N SER A 42 7.67 -0.76 1.27
CA SER A 42 8.60 -1.86 1.57
C SER A 42 9.67 -1.44 2.59
N SER A 43 10.29 -0.28 2.42
CA SER A 43 11.27 0.24 3.37
C SER A 43 10.64 0.55 4.73
N PHE A 44 9.42 1.10 4.73
CA PHE A 44 8.66 1.34 5.97
C PHE A 44 8.37 0.04 6.71
N LYS A 45 7.90 -1.00 6.00
CA LYS A 45 7.64 -2.32 6.59
C LYS A 45 8.91 -2.99 7.12
N LYS A 46 10.04 -2.82 6.43
CA LYS A 46 11.34 -3.33 6.89
C LYS A 46 11.79 -2.62 8.17
N GLY A 47 11.71 -1.29 8.22
CA GLY A 47 12.07 -0.53 9.42
C GLY A 47 11.22 -0.90 10.64
N LEU A 48 9.90 -1.08 10.45
CA LEU A 48 9.03 -1.56 11.53
C LEU A 48 9.44 -2.95 12.04
N LYS A 49 9.80 -3.86 11.13
CA LYS A 49 10.21 -5.21 11.50
C LYS A 49 11.56 -5.23 12.22
N ASP A 50 12.49 -4.38 11.80
CA ASP A 50 13.79 -4.22 12.47
C ASP A 50 13.61 -3.74 13.92
N ILE A 51 12.70 -2.77 14.14
CA ILE A 51 12.35 -2.29 15.48
C ILE A 51 11.67 -3.38 16.31
N GLU A 52 10.73 -4.15 15.73
CA GLU A 52 10.11 -5.28 16.43
C GLU A 52 11.13 -6.38 16.77
N ASP A 53 12.05 -6.69 15.85
CA ASP A 53 13.09 -7.69 16.05
C ASP A 53 14.11 -7.23 17.11
N ASP A 54 14.48 -5.94 17.15
CA ASP A 54 15.33 -5.34 18.19
C ASP A 54 14.66 -5.36 19.58
N ILE A 55 13.34 -5.12 19.64
CA ILE A 55 12.58 -5.19 20.90
C ILE A 55 12.42 -6.64 21.38
N ASN A 56 12.34 -7.62 20.48
CA ASN A 56 12.16 -9.03 20.82
C ASN A 56 13.46 -9.84 20.97
N SER A 57 14.58 -9.35 20.43
CA SER A 57 15.89 -10.06 20.46
C SER A 57 16.73 -9.74 21.69
N ASP A 58 16.19 -9.00 22.65
CA ASP A 58 16.81 -8.80 23.95
C ASP A 58 16.18 -9.71 25.03
N PRO A 59 16.69 -10.95 25.24
CA PRO A 59 16.35 -11.73 26.43
C PRO A 59 17.08 -11.23 27.70
N SER A 60 17.69 -10.02 27.70
CA SER A 60 18.55 -9.52 28.77
C SER A 60 18.15 -8.15 29.36
N SER A 61 16.89 -7.71 29.24
CA SER A 61 16.35 -6.72 30.18
C SER A 61 15.61 -7.42 31.34
N SER A 62 16.33 -8.26 32.07
CA SER A 62 16.00 -8.53 33.48
C SER A 62 16.89 -7.66 34.36
N THR A 63 16.25 -6.80 35.14
CA THR A 63 16.70 -6.27 36.44
C THR A 63 17.54 -4.98 36.45
N LYS A 64 16.85 -3.87 36.76
CA LYS A 64 17.09 -2.86 37.84
C LYS A 64 16.19 -1.67 37.48
N GLU A 65 15.12 -1.40 38.23
CA GLU A 65 15.14 -0.49 39.38
C GLU A 65 13.97 -0.75 40.34
N GLU A 66 14.31 -0.65 41.63
CA GLU A 66 13.56 -0.46 42.90
C GLU A 66 12.07 -0.80 43.00
#